data_AF-A0A963JCS2-F1
#
_entry.id   AF-A0A963JCS2-F1
#
_cell.length_a   1.000
_cell.length_b   1.000
_cell.length_c   1.000
_cell.angle_alpha   90.00
_cell.angle_beta   90.00
_cell.angle_gamma   90.00
#
_symmetry.space_group_name_H-M   'P 1'
#
loop_
_entity.id
_entity.type
_entity.pdbx_description
1 polymer ?
#
loop_
_entity_poly.entity_id
_entity_poly.type
_entity_poly.pdbx_seq_one_letter_code
_entity_poly.pdbx_strand_id
1 'polypeptide(L)'
;VFNPALFDVERIDRALAERRNKVPFELRLRTGTLLLAGTFGFSSVMNYVLARWIVTSPGGTEAFNQELGRLTLLSYPFIAIPSMVMMMALMWWLARSARQLTGLELSAMLRGH
;
A
#
# COMPACT_ATOMS: atom_id res chain seq x y z
N VAL A 1 6.88 -9.63 -2.78
CA VAL A 1 7.90 -8.78 -2.13
C VAL A 1 8.10 -9.26 -0.70
N PHE A 2 8.87 -10.32 -0.49
CA PHE A 2 9.44 -10.64 0.81
C PHE A 2 10.85 -10.04 0.79
N ASN A 3 11.12 -9.04 1.64
CA ASN A 3 12.48 -8.57 1.84
C ASN A 3 13.07 -9.34 3.04
N PRO A 4 13.90 -10.38 2.82
CA PRO A 4 14.53 -11.15 3.90
C PRO A 4 15.45 -10.32 4.80
N ALA A 5 15.72 -9.06 4.44
CA ALA A 5 16.45 -8.11 5.29
C ALA A 5 15.61 -7.55 6.46
N LEU A 6 14.27 -7.57 6.37
CA LEU A 6 13.39 -6.93 7.37
C LEU A 6 12.57 -7.94 8.20
N PHE A 7 12.27 -9.11 7.64
CA PHE A 7 11.42 -10.12 8.27
C PHE A 7 12.17 -11.44 8.46
N ASP A 8 12.11 -12.02 9.66
CA ASP A 8 12.76 -13.29 9.96
C ASP A 8 11.91 -14.47 9.45
N VAL A 9 11.99 -14.70 8.14
CA VAL A 9 11.13 -15.64 7.40
C VAL A 9 11.18 -17.05 8.02
N GLU A 10 12.34 -17.52 8.47
CA GLU A 10 12.49 -18.83 9.13
C GLU A 10 11.73 -18.95 10.44
N ARG A 11 11.71 -17.88 11.25
CA ARG A 11 11.04 -17.85 12.56
C ARG A 11 9.52 -17.81 12.40
N ILE A 12 9.06 -17.05 11.41
CA ILE A 12 7.65 -16.99 10.98
C ILE A 12 7.21 -18.36 10.44
N ASP A 13 8.03 -18.98 9.60
CA ASP A 13 7.69 -20.26 8.95
C ASP A 13 7.65 -21.42 9.96
N ARG A 14 8.51 -21.39 10.99
CA ARG A 14 8.50 -22.35 12.10
C ARG A 14 7.27 -22.19 13.00
N ALA A 15 6.93 -20.96 13.38
CA ALA A 15 5.71 -20.66 14.16
C ALA A 15 4.42 -21.01 13.40
N LEU A 16 4.40 -20.79 12.08
CA LEU A 16 3.28 -21.18 11.21
C LEU A 16 3.20 -22.69 10.99
N ALA A 17 4.32 -23.40 10.97
CA ALA A 17 4.37 -24.86 10.89
C ALA A 17 3.79 -25.49 12.17
N GLU A 18 4.20 -25.01 13.34
CA GLU A 18 3.69 -25.47 14.64
C GLU A 18 2.17 -25.26 14.78
N ARG A 19 1.64 -24.18 14.19
CA ARG A 19 0.21 -23.86 14.21
C ARG A 19 -0.58 -24.37 12.99
N ARG A 20 0.06 -25.09 12.05
CA ARG A 20 -0.51 -25.52 10.75
C ARG A 20 -1.18 -24.39 9.93
N ASN A 21 -0.74 -23.15 10.11
CA ASN A 21 -1.35 -21.96 9.52
C ASN A 21 -0.59 -21.38 8.32
N LYS A 22 0.39 -22.11 7.75
CA LYS A 22 1.18 -21.64 6.59
C LYS A 22 0.30 -21.24 5.40
N VAL A 23 -0.64 -22.10 5.00
CA VAL A 23 -1.52 -21.87 3.84
C VAL A 23 -2.41 -20.62 4.02
N PRO A 24 -3.17 -20.46 5.13
CA PRO A 24 -3.97 -19.25 5.32
C PRO A 24 -3.12 -17.98 5.44
N PHE A 25 -1.90 -18.06 5.99
CA PHE A 25 -0.97 -16.93 6.05
C PHE A 25 -0.51 -16.49 4.66
N GLU A 26 -0.11 -17.43 3.80
CA GLU A 26 0.30 -17.12 2.43
C GLU A 26 -0.85 -16.51 1.61
N LEU A 27 -2.06 -17.05 1.74
CA LEU A 27 -3.27 -16.50 1.10
C LEU A 27 -3.57 -15.07 1.54
N ARG A 28 -3.42 -14.75 2.83
CA ARG A 28 -3.60 -13.38 3.34
C ARG A 28 -2.54 -12.43 2.83
N LEU A 29 -1.28 -12.85 2.74
CA LEU A 29 -0.22 -12.04 2.15
C LEU A 29 -0.43 -11.77 0.67
N ARG A 30 -0.86 -12.78 -0.10
CA ARG A 30 -1.24 -12.62 -1.51
C ARG A 30 -2.39 -11.63 -1.66
N THR A 31 -3.42 -11.75 -0.81
CA THR A 31 -4.56 -10.82 -0.80
C THR A 31 -4.11 -9.41 -0.43
N GLY A 32 -3.23 -9.25 0.56
CA GLY A 32 -2.67 -7.95 0.92
C GLY A 32 -1.82 -7.33 -0.19
N THR A 33 -1.07 -8.16 -0.93
CA THR A 33 -0.33 -7.72 -2.12
C THR A 33 -1.28 -7.25 -3.23
N LEU A 34 -2.39 -7.97 -3.44
CA LEU A 34 -3.41 -7.57 -4.41
C LEU A 34 -4.09 -6.25 -4.02
N LEU A 35 -4.44 -6.10 -2.74
CA LEU A 35 -5.01 -4.86 -2.21
C LEU A 35 -4.02 -3.69 -2.33
N LEU A 36 -2.74 -3.91 -2.03
CA LEU A 36 -1.68 -2.93 -2.22
C LEU A 36 -1.61 -2.50 -3.69
N ALA A 37 -1.57 -3.46 -4.62
CA ALA A 37 -1.60 -3.16 -6.05
C ALA A 37 -2.87 -2.37 -6.44
N GLY A 38 -4.01 -2.68 -5.83
CA GLY A 38 -5.25 -1.90 -5.97
C GLY A 38 -5.11 -0.45 -5.54
N THR A 39 -4.41 -0.17 -4.42
CA THR A 39 -4.17 1.21 -3.97
C THR A 39 -3.29 2.01 -4.94
N PHE A 40 -2.25 1.39 -5.49
CA PHE A 40 -1.42 2.00 -6.53
C PHE A 40 -2.19 2.21 -7.83
N GLY A 41 -3.03 1.24 -8.22
CA GLY A 41 -3.91 1.36 -9.37
C GLY A 41 -4.90 2.51 -9.22
N PHE A 42 -5.57 2.62 -8.07
CA PHE A 42 -6.46 3.74 -7.76
C PHE A 42 -5.75 5.08 -7.86
N SER A 43 -4.56 5.20 -7.24
CA SER A 43 -3.75 6.43 -7.28
C SER A 43 -3.39 6.82 -8.72
N SER A 44 -2.96 5.86 -9.54
CA SER A 44 -2.63 6.07 -10.95
C SER A 44 -3.84 6.52 -11.76
N VAL A 45 -5.01 5.88 -11.56
CA VAL A 45 -6.25 6.23 -12.25
C VAL A 45 -6.71 7.65 -11.86
N MET A 46 -6.72 7.98 -10.57
CA MET A 46 -7.08 9.33 -10.12
C MET A 46 -6.13 10.39 -10.63
N ASN A 47 -4.82 10.11 -10.63
CA ASN A 47 -3.82 11.00 -11.20
C ASN A 47 -4.08 11.25 -12.70
N TYR A 48 -4.37 10.20 -13.48
CA TYR A 48 -4.69 10.33 -14.89
C TYR A 48 -5.98 11.13 -15.13
N VAL A 49 -7.05 10.86 -14.37
CA VAL A 49 -8.32 11.56 -14.49
C VAL A 49 -8.16 13.05 -14.17
N LEU A 50 -7.50 13.39 -13.06
CA LEU A 50 -7.23 14.78 -12.67
C LEU A 50 -6.37 15.50 -13.71
N ALA A 51 -5.32 14.83 -14.22
CA ALA A 51 -4.50 15.36 -15.31
C ALA A 51 -5.32 15.69 -16.55
N ARG A 52 -6.17 14.77 -16.98
CA ARG A 52 -7.00 15.00 -18.16
C ARG A 52 -8.07 16.07 -17.98
N TRP A 53 -8.55 16.26 -16.74
CA TRP A 53 -9.57 17.27 -16.45
C TRP A 53 -9.01 18.67 -16.28
N ILE A 54 -7.81 18.79 -15.70
CA ILE A 54 -7.23 20.09 -15.35
C ILE A 54 -6.31 20.60 -16.46
N VAL A 55 -5.58 19.70 -17.13
CA VAL A 55 -4.67 20.07 -18.22
C VAL A 55 -5.46 20.11 -19.53
N THR A 56 -5.85 21.32 -19.92
CA THR A 56 -6.58 21.59 -21.17
C THR A 56 -5.78 22.46 -22.13
N SER A 57 -4.78 23.17 -21.62
CA SER A 57 -3.98 24.12 -22.39
C SER A 57 -2.76 23.46 -23.06
N PRO A 58 -2.31 23.95 -24.23
CA PRO A 58 -1.06 23.51 -24.84
C PRO A 58 0.14 23.79 -23.92
N GLY A 59 1.07 22.83 -23.85
CA GLY A 59 2.29 22.98 -23.06
C GLY A 59 3.12 24.19 -23.50
N GLY A 60 3.74 24.87 -22.53
CA GLY A 60 4.57 26.06 -22.76
C GLY A 60 3.83 27.40 -22.68
N THR A 61 2.54 27.40 -22.36
CA THR A 61 1.74 28.61 -22.10
C THR A 61 1.66 28.92 -20.61
N GLU A 62 1.44 30.19 -20.23
CA GLU A 62 1.20 30.55 -18.82
C GLU A 62 -0.01 29.82 -18.23
N ALA A 63 -1.05 29.59 -19.05
CA ALA A 63 -2.24 28.83 -18.67
C ALA A 63 -1.90 27.39 -18.25
N PHE A 64 -0.98 26.72 -18.98
CA PHE A 64 -0.52 25.38 -18.63
C PHE A 64 0.18 25.34 -17.26
N ASN A 65 1.01 26.33 -16.93
CA ASN A 65 1.63 26.41 -15.60
C ASN A 65 0.60 26.63 -14.48
N GLN A 66 -0.42 27.44 -14.72
CA GLN A 66 -1.52 27.63 -13.75
C GLN A 66 -2.36 26.36 -13.57
N GLU A 67 -2.63 25.64 -14.66
CA GLU A 67 -3.31 24.34 -14.65
C GLU A 67 -2.50 23.29 -13.89
N LEU A 68 -1.18 23.20 -14.11
CA LEU A 68 -0.30 22.30 -13.35
C LEU A 68 -0.29 22.64 -11.86
N GLY A 69 -0.23 23.92 -11.49
CA GLY A 69 -0.32 24.34 -10.09
C GLY A 69 -1.64 23.93 -9.44
N ARG A 70 -2.77 24.12 -10.14
CA ARG A 70 -4.09 23.64 -9.70
C ARG A 70 -4.14 22.13 -9.60
N LEU A 71 -3.55 21.41 -10.54
CA LEU A 71 -3.47 19.96 -10.52
C LEU A 71 -2.71 19.46 -9.30
N THR A 72 -1.57 20.03 -8.97
CA THR A 72 -0.81 19.64 -7.77
C THR A 72 -1.61 19.92 -6.50
N LEU A 73 -2.23 21.10 -6.42
CA LEU A 73 -3.02 21.50 -5.24
C LEU A 73 -4.25 20.59 -5.05
N LEU A 74 -4.95 20.23 -6.12
CA LEU A 74 -6.12 19.34 -6.09
C LEU A 74 -5.71 17.88 -5.93
N SER A 75 -4.57 17.46 -6.49
CA SER A 75 -4.06 16.09 -6.31
C SER A 75 -3.81 15.75 -4.85
N TYR A 76 -3.42 16.72 -4.01
CA TYR A 76 -3.18 16.47 -2.58
C TYR A 76 -4.43 15.93 -1.84
N PRO A 77 -5.57 16.64 -1.78
CA PRO A 77 -6.75 16.14 -1.10
C PRO A 77 -7.40 14.96 -1.83
N PHE A 78 -7.38 14.92 -3.17
CA PHE A 78 -8.12 13.91 -3.93
C PHE A 78 -7.35 12.61 -4.18
N ILE A 79 -6.02 12.64 -4.16
CA ILE A 79 -5.17 11.44 -4.35
C ILE A 79 -4.51 11.07 -3.02
N ALA A 80 -3.81 12.01 -2.38
CA ALA A 80 -2.99 11.69 -1.21
C ALA A 80 -3.85 11.26 -0.02
N ILE A 81 -4.96 11.94 0.28
CA ILE A 81 -5.82 11.56 1.41
C ILE A 81 -6.43 10.16 1.24
N PRO A 82 -7.10 9.83 0.12
CA PRO A 82 -7.65 8.48 -0.06
C PRO A 82 -6.57 7.40 -0.08
N SER A 83 -5.43 7.66 -0.74
CA SER A 83 -4.33 6.69 -0.78
C SER A 83 -3.71 6.45 0.61
N MET A 84 -3.53 7.50 1.41
CA MET A 84 -3.09 7.36 2.80
C MET A 84 -4.09 6.55 3.62
N VAL A 85 -5.40 6.82 3.50
CA VAL A 85 -6.44 6.05 4.21
C VAL A 85 -6.42 4.58 3.82
N MET A 86 -6.35 4.27 2.52
CA MET A 86 -6.26 2.89 2.05
C MET A 86 -4.98 2.19 2.53
N MET A 87 -3.85 2.90 2.53
CA MET A 87 -2.57 2.37 3.02
C MET A 87 -2.63 2.09 4.52
N MET A 88 -3.17 3.02 5.32
CA MET A 88 -3.36 2.82 6.76
C MET A 88 -4.30 1.63 7.03
N ALA A 89 -5.41 1.52 6.30
CA ALA A 89 -6.35 0.42 6.41
C ALA A 89 -5.71 -0.93 6.04
N LEU A 90 -4.92 -0.97 4.95
CA LEU A 90 -4.18 -2.16 4.52
C LEU A 90 -3.15 -2.59 5.56
N MET A 91 -2.35 -1.65 6.07
CA MET A 91 -1.37 -1.91 7.12
C MET A 91 -2.03 -2.42 8.39
N TRP A 92 -3.14 -1.82 8.82
CA TRP A 92 -3.89 -2.27 9.98
C TRP A 92 -4.48 -3.68 9.78
N TRP A 93 -5.04 -3.95 8.60
CA TRP A 93 -5.59 -5.26 8.24
C TRP A 93 -4.50 -6.35 8.16
N LEU A 94 -3.34 -6.03 7.58
CA LEU A 94 -2.19 -6.92 7.53
C LEU A 94 -1.64 -7.19 8.93
N ALA A 95 -1.47 -6.16 9.76
CA ALA A 95 -1.01 -6.30 11.14
C ALA A 95 -1.95 -7.18 11.97
N ARG A 96 -3.26 -6.97 11.85
CA ARG A 96 -4.27 -7.79 12.53
C ARG A 96 -4.29 -9.22 12.02
N SER A 97 -4.22 -9.41 10.70
CA SER A 97 -4.20 -10.75 10.08
C SER A 97 -2.93 -11.52 10.44
N ALA A 98 -1.78 -10.84 10.46
CA ALA A 98 -0.51 -11.43 10.87
C ALA A 98 -0.58 -11.88 12.33
N ARG A 99 -0.95 -11.00 13.27
CA ARG A 99 -1.12 -11.36 14.70
C ARG A 99 -2.08 -12.53 14.90
N GLN A 100 -3.21 -12.57 14.18
CA GLN A 100 -4.17 -13.67 14.30
C GLN A 100 -3.63 -15.01 13.80
N LEU A 101 -2.83 -15.02 12.74
CA LEU A 101 -2.36 -16.25 12.09
C LEU A 101 -1.05 -16.78 12.68
N THR A 102 -0.13 -15.90 13.05
CA THR A 102 1.17 -16.27 13.64
C THR A 102 1.11 -16.34 15.16
N GLY A 103 0.17 -15.63 15.81
CA GLY A 103 0.14 -15.49 17.27
C GLY A 103 1.33 -14.69 17.84
N LEU A 104 2.17 -14.12 16.96
CA LEU A 104 3.33 -13.33 17.30
C LEU A 104 2.99 -11.85 17.17
N GLU A 105 3.52 -11.02 18.08
CA GLU A 105 3.48 -9.58 17.88
C GLU A 105 4.30 -9.17 16.66
N LEU A 106 3.90 -8.07 16.01
CA LEU A 106 4.58 -7.53 14.83
C LEU A 106 6.08 -7.27 15.12
N SER A 107 6.41 -6.92 16.36
CA SER A 107 7.76 -6.76 16.91
C SER A 107 8.59 -8.05 16.88
N ALA A 108 7.98 -9.20 17.10
CA ALA A 108 8.65 -10.51 17.07
C ALA A 108 8.83 -11.06 15.63
N MET A 109 8.09 -10.51 14.67
CA MET A 109 8.18 -10.86 13.25
C MET A 109 9.21 -10.01 12.48
N LEU A 110 9.46 -8.80 12.96
CA LEU A 110 10.53 -7.93 12.48
C LEU A 110 11.87 -8.42 13.03
N ARG A 111 12.92 -8.42 12.21
CA ARG A 111 14.30 -8.56 12.71
C ARG A 111 14.67 -7.28 13.48
N GLY A 112 14.28 -7.23 14.74
CA GLY A 112 14.82 -6.30 15.72
C GLY A 112 16.00 -6.95 16.44
N HIS A 113 17.13 -6.24 16.50
CA HIS A 113 18.22 -6.52 17.43
C HIS A 113 17.71 -6.60 18.87
#